data_AF-A0A1B3LJY1-F1
#
_entry.id   AF-A0A1B3LJY1-F1
#
_cell.length_a   1.000
_cell.length_b   1.000
_cell.length_c   1.000
_cell.angle_alpha   90.00
_cell.angle_beta   90.00
_cell.angle_gamma   90.00
#
_symmetry.space_group_name_H-M   'P 1'
#
loop_
_entity.id
_entity.type
_entity.pdbx_description
1 polymer ?
#
loop_
_entity_poly.entity_id
_entity_poly.type
_entity_poly.pdbx_seq_one_letter_code
_entity_poly.pdbx_strand_id
1 'polypeptide(L)'
;MHALRILLLCHSFNSLSQRLYVELTALGHTLSVELDIADAVTEEAIALFCPDLVLAPFLKRRTPEPVWRAVPCFVVHPGPPGDRGPAALDWAILEGRREWGVTVLQADGDFDAGPVWAHACFPLRAASKGAIYRREVTEAAVAATLQALARFAAGDAPQPLAPAADGWRGVLPQSRRAIDWSSDDSATVLAKMRASDGQPGVVDTLFGRPCRLFDAHPASTDALAGLGGEPGDVVAQREGALLRRTVDGGVWIGRVSVLPGDAASPIKLPATQAFAAEAATLPERPVPLMRAADEWGELRYTERGEADARVGVLSFDFCNGAMSTAQCLRLRDALVEVKRRDTQVLLIAGGDGFFSNGIDLNCIEAAAHRDGDSAADESWRNINAMNDVALEIITTTDRLTVSLLRGNAGAGGAFLALAADEVWAQRGVMMNPHYRNMGNLYGSEYWTYLAPRRLGADGARTLMQRRLPLSAPEALRIGFIDRCLDMPAGDALDAAVREARLLAASYNLRDRVMRKQTERAADEAECPLADYRQEELSRMHRNFYGFDPSFHIARHHFVHKLPHAWTPRHLATHREVAAQ
;
A
#
# COMPACT_ATOMS: atom_id res chain seq x y z
N MET A 1 -29.98 -4.03 -11.29
CA MET A 1 -29.20 -5.28 -11.42
C MET A 1 -29.77 -6.27 -10.41
N HIS A 2 -29.99 -7.53 -10.77
CA HIS A 2 -30.43 -8.53 -9.79
C HIS A 2 -29.30 -8.75 -8.75
N ALA A 3 -29.67 -8.83 -7.47
CA ALA A 3 -28.70 -9.05 -6.40
C ALA A 3 -28.21 -10.51 -6.44
N LEU A 4 -26.94 -10.71 -6.79
CA LEU A 4 -26.27 -12.02 -6.80
C LEU A 4 -25.64 -12.35 -5.44
N ARG A 5 -25.53 -13.64 -5.15
CA ARG A 5 -24.68 -14.25 -4.13
C ARG A 5 -23.33 -14.58 -4.76
N ILE A 6 -22.28 -13.82 -4.41
CA ILE A 6 -20.95 -13.94 -5.01
C ILE A 6 -19.96 -14.49 -3.98
N LEU A 7 -19.34 -15.63 -4.28
CA LEU A 7 -18.22 -16.13 -3.49
C LEU A 7 -16.91 -15.60 -4.07
N LEU A 8 -16.17 -14.80 -3.30
CA LEU A 8 -14.81 -14.41 -3.65
C LEU A 8 -13.85 -15.53 -3.27
N LEU A 9 -13.22 -16.17 -4.25
CA LEU A 9 -12.20 -17.20 -4.03
C LEU A 9 -10.81 -16.60 -4.26
N CYS A 10 -9.99 -16.46 -3.22
CA CYS A 10 -8.69 -15.80 -3.34
C CYS A 10 -7.59 -16.43 -2.48
N HIS A 11 -6.36 -16.49 -2.99
CA HIS A 11 -5.21 -16.96 -2.22
C HIS A 11 -4.91 -16.08 -0.99
N SER A 12 -5.18 -14.80 -1.11
CA SER A 12 -5.24 -13.88 0.03
C SER A 12 -6.27 -12.79 -0.23
N PHE A 13 -6.82 -12.22 0.83
CA PHE A 13 -7.72 -11.07 0.76
C PHE A 13 -6.93 -9.77 0.53
N ASN A 14 -6.28 -9.70 -0.63
CA ASN A 14 -5.34 -8.67 -1.05
C ASN A 14 -6.07 -7.35 -1.43
N SER A 15 -5.31 -6.36 -1.91
CA SER A 15 -5.87 -5.06 -2.29
C SER A 15 -6.97 -5.13 -3.36
N LEU A 16 -6.82 -6.01 -4.36
CA LEU A 16 -7.81 -6.17 -5.43
C LEU A 16 -9.06 -6.87 -4.89
N SER A 17 -8.90 -7.96 -4.12
CA SER A 17 -10.02 -8.66 -3.47
C SER A 17 -10.82 -7.72 -2.57
N GLN A 18 -10.13 -6.88 -1.78
CA GLN A 18 -10.78 -5.88 -0.92
C GLN A 18 -11.55 -4.84 -1.72
N ARG A 19 -10.96 -4.32 -2.81
CA ARG A 19 -11.61 -3.34 -3.68
C ARG A 19 -12.89 -3.93 -4.30
N LEU A 20 -12.79 -5.11 -4.93
CA LEU A 20 -13.95 -5.79 -5.51
C LEU A 20 -15.01 -6.13 -4.46
N TYR A 21 -14.61 -6.58 -3.28
CA TYR A 21 -15.55 -6.84 -2.18
C TYR A 21 -16.40 -5.61 -1.86
N VAL A 22 -15.77 -4.43 -1.70
CA VAL A 22 -16.51 -3.22 -1.33
C VAL A 22 -17.36 -2.68 -2.47
N GLU A 23 -16.85 -2.66 -3.71
CA GLU A 23 -17.62 -2.21 -4.88
C GLU A 23 -18.86 -3.09 -5.11
N LEU A 24 -18.70 -4.42 -5.04
CA LEU A 24 -19.80 -5.36 -5.25
C LEU A 24 -20.82 -5.31 -4.09
N THR A 25 -20.35 -5.13 -2.85
CA THR A 25 -21.26 -4.94 -1.69
C THR A 25 -22.09 -3.66 -1.87
N ALA A 26 -21.46 -2.56 -2.33
CA ALA A 26 -22.15 -1.29 -2.56
C ALA A 26 -23.22 -1.38 -3.67
N LEU A 27 -23.09 -2.33 -4.60
CA LEU A 27 -24.10 -2.62 -5.62
C LEU A 27 -25.24 -3.54 -5.12
N GLY A 28 -25.22 -3.93 -3.85
CA GLY A 28 -26.27 -4.75 -3.22
C GLY A 28 -26.10 -6.25 -3.42
N HIS A 29 -24.93 -6.72 -3.86
CA HIS A 29 -24.63 -8.15 -3.91
C HIS A 29 -24.36 -8.71 -2.51
N THR A 30 -24.72 -9.98 -2.28
CA THR A 30 -24.35 -10.70 -1.06
C THR A 30 -23.00 -11.36 -1.28
N LEU A 31 -21.98 -10.98 -0.50
CA LEU A 31 -20.65 -11.53 -0.64
C LEU A 31 -20.23 -12.38 0.55
N SER A 32 -19.52 -13.45 0.24
CA SER A 32 -18.66 -14.17 1.18
C SER A 32 -17.28 -14.34 0.53
N VAL A 33 -16.26 -14.52 1.35
CA VAL A 33 -14.89 -14.81 0.87
C VAL A 33 -14.48 -16.19 1.37
N GLU A 34 -13.80 -16.95 0.51
CA GLU A 34 -13.07 -18.16 0.88
C GLU A 34 -11.61 -18.02 0.42
N LEU A 35 -10.67 -18.38 1.30
CA LEU A 35 -9.26 -18.44 0.96
C LEU A 35 -8.95 -19.73 0.20
N ASP A 36 -8.17 -19.61 -0.86
CA ASP A 36 -7.72 -20.73 -1.69
C ASP A 36 -6.66 -21.57 -0.93
N ILE A 37 -7.13 -22.49 -0.08
CA ILE A 37 -6.32 -23.34 0.82
C ILE A 37 -6.21 -24.77 0.28
N ALA A 38 -7.34 -25.44 0.08
CA ALA A 38 -7.43 -26.82 -0.43
C ALA A 38 -8.74 -27.01 -1.19
N ASP A 39 -8.78 -27.96 -2.13
CA ASP A 39 -9.92 -28.15 -3.02
C ASP A 39 -11.20 -28.50 -2.24
N ALA A 40 -11.08 -29.41 -1.26
CA ALA A 40 -12.20 -29.77 -0.38
C ALA A 40 -12.77 -28.59 0.42
N VAL A 41 -11.94 -27.61 0.79
CA VAL A 41 -12.37 -26.40 1.51
C VAL A 41 -13.17 -25.49 0.59
N THR A 42 -12.74 -25.36 -0.67
CA THR A 42 -13.47 -24.60 -1.69
C THR A 42 -14.81 -25.27 -2.00
N GLU A 43 -14.84 -26.59 -2.20
CA GLU A 43 -16.08 -27.34 -2.47
C GLU A 43 -17.09 -27.20 -1.31
N GLU A 44 -16.62 -27.30 -0.07
CA GLU A 44 -17.46 -27.07 1.12
C GLU A 44 -18.02 -25.64 1.14
N ALA A 45 -17.21 -24.63 0.82
CA ALA A 45 -17.67 -23.24 0.76
C ALA A 45 -18.78 -23.03 -0.28
N ILE A 46 -18.69 -23.69 -1.44
CA ILE A 46 -19.77 -23.70 -2.44
C ILE A 46 -21.04 -24.33 -1.88
N ALA A 47 -20.92 -25.49 -1.22
CA ALA A 47 -22.06 -26.19 -0.64
C ALA A 47 -22.75 -25.38 0.48
N LEU A 48 -21.96 -24.69 1.32
CA LEU A 48 -22.47 -23.88 2.42
C LEU A 48 -23.08 -22.56 1.95
N PHE A 49 -22.42 -21.87 1.01
CA PHE A 49 -22.85 -20.53 0.59
C PHE A 49 -23.87 -20.55 -0.54
N CYS A 50 -23.92 -21.61 -1.35
CA CYS A 50 -24.73 -21.70 -2.57
C CYS A 50 -24.65 -20.42 -3.43
N PRO A 51 -23.46 -20.06 -3.95
CA PRO A 51 -23.29 -18.86 -4.76
C PRO A 51 -23.97 -18.97 -6.13
N ASP A 52 -24.45 -17.84 -6.64
CA ASP A 52 -24.85 -17.70 -8.05
C ASP A 52 -23.61 -17.62 -8.95
N LEU A 53 -22.49 -17.14 -8.41
CA LEU A 53 -21.23 -16.91 -9.12
C LEU A 53 -20.03 -17.04 -8.17
N VAL A 54 -18.96 -17.66 -8.64
CA VAL A 54 -17.63 -17.55 -8.01
C VAL A 54 -16.82 -16.50 -8.77
N LEU A 55 -16.22 -15.56 -8.03
CA LEU A 55 -15.28 -14.59 -8.58
C LEU A 55 -13.90 -14.81 -7.97
N ALA A 56 -12.91 -15.03 -8.81
CA ALA A 56 -11.54 -15.34 -8.46
C ALA A 56 -10.60 -14.16 -8.82
N PRO A 57 -10.47 -13.15 -7.93
CA PRO A 57 -9.64 -11.97 -8.18
C PRO A 57 -8.15 -12.23 -8.07
N PHE A 58 -7.74 -13.27 -7.34
CA PHE A 58 -6.34 -13.61 -7.12
C PHE A 58 -6.18 -15.08 -6.74
N LEU A 59 -5.77 -15.93 -7.69
CA LEU A 59 -5.52 -17.35 -7.48
C LEU A 59 -4.06 -17.71 -7.73
N LYS A 60 -3.62 -18.80 -7.09
CA LYS A 60 -2.34 -19.47 -7.39
C LYS A 60 -2.51 -20.93 -7.81
N ARG A 61 -3.68 -21.51 -7.57
CA ARG A 61 -4.03 -22.89 -7.94
C ARG A 61 -5.17 -22.86 -8.95
N ARG A 62 -5.37 -23.97 -9.67
CA ARG A 62 -6.54 -24.13 -10.54
C ARG A 62 -7.80 -24.17 -9.68
N THR A 63 -8.89 -23.63 -10.20
CA THR A 63 -10.21 -23.85 -9.59
C THR A 63 -10.58 -25.34 -9.78
N PRO A 64 -11.05 -26.05 -8.75
CA PRO A 64 -11.38 -27.47 -8.85
C PRO A 64 -12.47 -27.74 -9.90
N GLU A 65 -12.37 -28.84 -10.64
CA GLU A 65 -13.35 -29.25 -11.66
C GLU A 65 -14.79 -29.33 -11.16
N PRO A 66 -15.08 -29.92 -9.98
CA PRO A 66 -16.43 -29.95 -9.45
C PRO A 66 -17.02 -28.55 -9.24
N VAL A 67 -16.19 -27.55 -8.96
CA VAL A 67 -16.62 -26.17 -8.67
C VAL A 67 -17.02 -25.45 -9.96
N TRP A 68 -16.12 -25.36 -10.95
CA TRP A 68 -16.40 -24.59 -12.17
C TRP A 68 -17.39 -25.25 -13.13
N ARG A 69 -17.64 -26.57 -12.97
CA ARG A 69 -18.76 -27.24 -13.65
C ARG A 69 -20.11 -26.97 -13.00
N ALA A 70 -20.14 -26.76 -11.68
CA ALA A 70 -21.38 -26.59 -10.92
C ALA A 70 -21.87 -25.14 -10.90
N VAL A 71 -20.95 -24.17 -10.81
CA VAL A 71 -21.26 -22.75 -10.69
C VAL A 71 -20.39 -21.96 -11.68
N PRO A 72 -20.93 -20.92 -12.36
CA PRO A 72 -20.10 -20.03 -13.16
C PRO A 72 -18.94 -19.46 -12.33
N CYS A 73 -17.73 -19.49 -12.90
CA CYS A 73 -16.50 -19.09 -12.23
C CYS A 73 -15.76 -18.06 -13.07
N PHE A 74 -15.68 -16.83 -12.58
CA PHE A 74 -14.99 -15.73 -13.26
C PHE A 74 -13.60 -15.55 -12.68
N VAL A 75 -12.57 -15.61 -13.51
CA VAL A 75 -11.17 -15.39 -13.14
C VAL A 75 -10.73 -14.02 -13.63
N VAL A 76 -10.17 -13.21 -12.72
CA VAL A 76 -9.58 -11.91 -13.08
C VAL A 76 -8.10 -12.11 -13.42
N HIS A 77 -7.79 -12.03 -14.71
CA HIS A 77 -6.43 -12.15 -15.22
C HIS A 77 -5.80 -10.77 -15.45
N PRO A 78 -4.65 -10.43 -14.84
CA PRO A 78 -3.99 -9.14 -15.00
C PRO A 78 -3.23 -9.02 -16.34
N GLY A 79 -3.88 -9.40 -17.44
CA GLY A 79 -3.40 -9.29 -18.80
C GLY A 79 -4.54 -9.01 -19.79
N PRO A 80 -4.25 -8.41 -20.97
CA PRO A 80 -5.26 -8.19 -22.01
C PRO A 80 -5.75 -9.51 -22.61
N PRO A 81 -6.86 -9.51 -23.39
CA PRO A 81 -7.38 -10.72 -24.01
C PRO A 81 -6.31 -11.46 -24.83
N GLY A 82 -6.18 -12.76 -24.57
CA GLY A 82 -5.19 -13.63 -25.21
C GLY A 82 -3.85 -13.75 -24.46
N ASP A 83 -3.55 -12.87 -23.50
CA ASP A 83 -2.42 -13.09 -22.59
C ASP A 83 -2.72 -14.26 -21.63
N ARG A 84 -1.74 -15.14 -21.41
CA ARG A 84 -1.90 -16.32 -20.55
C ARG A 84 -0.67 -16.55 -19.68
N GLY A 85 -0.92 -16.91 -18.42
CA GLY A 85 0.09 -17.41 -17.51
C GLY A 85 0.32 -16.54 -16.28
N PRO A 86 1.03 -17.09 -15.27
CA PRO A 86 1.01 -16.59 -13.90
C PRO A 86 1.83 -15.30 -13.67
N ALA A 87 2.53 -14.80 -14.69
CA ALA A 87 3.51 -13.71 -14.57
C ALA A 87 3.26 -12.60 -15.61
N ALA A 88 2.01 -12.38 -16.00
CA ALA A 88 1.56 -11.40 -17.00
C ALA A 88 2.25 -10.02 -16.88
N LEU A 89 2.15 -9.38 -15.71
CA LEU A 89 2.75 -8.06 -15.47
C LEU A 89 4.29 -8.08 -15.46
N ASP A 90 4.89 -9.17 -14.97
CA ASP A 90 6.35 -9.32 -14.94
C ASP A 90 6.91 -9.28 -16.36
N TRP A 91 6.30 -10.04 -17.29
CA TRP A 91 6.66 -10.04 -18.70
C TRP A 91 6.39 -8.68 -19.34
N ALA A 92 5.21 -8.10 -19.13
CA ALA A 92 4.84 -6.83 -19.75
C ALA A 92 5.80 -5.69 -19.39
N ILE A 93 6.23 -5.61 -18.12
CA ILE A 93 7.17 -4.59 -17.66
C ILE A 93 8.57 -4.84 -18.21
N LEU A 94 9.05 -6.09 -18.17
CA LEU A 94 10.38 -6.43 -18.66
C LEU A 94 10.53 -6.20 -20.18
N GLU A 95 9.47 -6.46 -20.94
CA GLU A 95 9.41 -6.27 -22.40
C GLU A 95 9.14 -4.80 -22.79
N GLY A 96 8.94 -3.90 -21.83
CA GLY A 96 8.68 -2.48 -22.11
C GLY A 96 7.38 -2.23 -22.88
N ARG A 97 6.33 -3.03 -22.64
CA ARG A 97 5.02 -2.83 -23.27
C ARG A 97 4.48 -1.44 -22.93
N ARG A 98 3.85 -0.77 -23.90
CA ARG A 98 3.30 0.60 -23.73
C ARG A 98 1.85 0.63 -23.27
N GLU A 99 1.12 -0.43 -23.58
CA GLU A 99 -0.27 -0.63 -23.18
C GLU A 99 -0.40 -2.03 -22.60
N TRP A 100 -1.32 -2.17 -21.66
CA TRP A 100 -1.65 -3.44 -21.02
C TRP A 100 -3.14 -3.49 -20.71
N GLY A 101 -3.59 -4.53 -20.00
CA GLY A 101 -4.99 -4.66 -19.65
C GLY A 101 -5.29 -5.73 -18.60
N VAL A 102 -6.57 -5.89 -18.34
CA VAL A 102 -7.15 -6.93 -17.49
C VAL A 102 -8.27 -7.62 -18.25
N THR A 103 -8.40 -8.92 -18.06
CA THR A 103 -9.46 -9.73 -18.66
C THR A 103 -10.20 -10.51 -17.57
N VAL A 104 -11.52 -10.56 -17.66
CA VAL A 104 -12.36 -11.43 -16.83
C VAL A 104 -12.78 -12.62 -17.69
N LEU A 105 -12.29 -13.80 -17.32
CA LEU A 105 -12.41 -15.05 -18.07
C LEU A 105 -13.35 -16.01 -17.36
N GLN A 106 -14.06 -16.85 -18.12
CA GLN A 106 -14.74 -18.02 -17.57
C GLN A 106 -13.71 -19.11 -17.28
N ALA A 107 -13.76 -19.75 -16.11
CA ALA A 107 -12.96 -20.95 -15.87
C ALA A 107 -13.51 -22.14 -16.67
N ASP A 108 -12.61 -22.85 -17.37
CA ASP A 108 -12.90 -24.05 -18.18
C ASP A 108 -12.00 -25.24 -17.85
N GLY A 109 -11.20 -25.13 -16.78
CA GLY A 109 -10.24 -26.13 -16.33
C GLY A 109 -8.80 -25.85 -16.78
N ASP A 110 -8.59 -25.07 -17.85
CA ASP A 110 -7.28 -24.64 -18.31
C ASP A 110 -6.91 -23.26 -17.77
N PHE A 111 -5.60 -23.01 -17.63
CA PHE A 111 -5.13 -21.72 -17.11
C PHE A 111 -5.28 -20.63 -18.17
N ASP A 112 -6.04 -19.60 -17.84
CA ASP A 112 -6.25 -18.38 -18.63
C ASP A 112 -6.68 -18.65 -20.09
N ALA A 113 -7.35 -19.78 -20.33
CA ALA A 113 -7.71 -20.24 -21.68
C ALA A 113 -9.20 -20.10 -22.00
N GLY A 114 -10.04 -19.88 -20.98
CA GLY A 114 -11.48 -19.85 -21.15
C GLY A 114 -12.03 -18.60 -21.85
N PRO A 115 -13.31 -18.64 -22.24
CA PRO A 115 -14.00 -17.52 -22.88
C PRO A 115 -13.94 -16.21 -22.08
N VAL A 116 -13.92 -15.08 -22.77
CA VAL A 116 -13.83 -13.72 -22.19
C VAL A 116 -15.22 -13.16 -21.91
N TRP A 117 -15.48 -12.78 -20.65
CA TRP A 117 -16.68 -12.03 -20.28
C TRP A 117 -16.54 -10.54 -20.54
N ALA A 118 -15.40 -9.95 -20.16
CA ALA A 118 -15.10 -8.54 -20.36
C ALA A 118 -13.60 -8.28 -20.22
N HIS A 119 -13.15 -7.12 -20.69
CA HIS A 119 -11.76 -6.68 -20.52
C HIS A 119 -11.68 -5.15 -20.46
N ALA A 120 -10.57 -4.64 -19.92
CA ALA A 120 -10.27 -3.22 -19.90
C ALA A 120 -8.77 -3.00 -20.13
N CYS A 121 -8.41 -1.96 -20.89
CA CYS A 121 -7.02 -1.65 -21.25
C CYS A 121 -6.58 -0.34 -20.59
N PHE A 122 -5.26 -0.17 -20.44
CA PHE A 122 -4.65 1.03 -19.88
C PHE A 122 -3.21 1.25 -20.38
N PRO A 123 -2.71 2.49 -20.40
CA PRO A 123 -1.30 2.76 -20.66
C PRO A 123 -0.42 2.22 -19.53
N LEU A 124 0.65 1.49 -19.86
CA LEU A 124 1.57 0.90 -18.89
C LEU A 124 2.66 1.91 -18.50
N ARG A 125 2.64 2.37 -17.25
CA ARG A 125 3.67 3.28 -16.72
C ARG A 125 4.99 2.57 -16.46
N ALA A 126 6.08 3.33 -16.52
CA ALA A 126 7.41 2.90 -16.05
C ALA A 126 7.49 2.91 -14.51
N ALA A 127 6.70 2.05 -13.87
CA ALA A 127 6.59 1.93 -12.42
C ALA A 127 6.78 0.48 -11.96
N SER A 128 6.91 0.27 -10.65
CA SER A 128 7.00 -1.09 -10.10
C SER A 128 5.73 -1.89 -10.36
N LYS A 129 5.86 -3.20 -10.51
CA LYS A 129 4.73 -4.12 -10.66
C LYS A 129 3.69 -3.94 -9.57
N GLY A 130 4.14 -3.81 -8.32
CA GLY A 130 3.24 -3.55 -7.19
C GLY A 130 2.45 -2.25 -7.33
N ALA A 131 3.06 -1.18 -7.84
CA ALA A 131 2.39 0.10 -8.07
C ALA A 131 1.36 0.00 -9.19
N ILE A 132 1.70 -0.64 -10.32
CA ILE A 132 0.78 -0.87 -11.45
C ILE A 132 -0.40 -1.75 -11.02
N TYR A 133 -0.14 -2.81 -10.25
CA TYR A 133 -1.17 -3.73 -9.76
C TYR A 133 -2.21 -3.01 -8.90
N ARG A 134 -1.77 -2.15 -7.98
CA ARG A 134 -2.63 -1.44 -7.02
C ARG A 134 -3.44 -0.31 -7.65
N ARG A 135 -3.05 0.17 -8.82
CA ARG A 135 -3.68 1.32 -9.47
C ARG A 135 -4.33 0.91 -10.79
N GLU A 136 -3.58 0.87 -11.88
CA GLU A 136 -4.16 0.65 -13.22
C GLU A 136 -4.85 -0.70 -13.35
N VAL A 137 -4.23 -1.78 -12.87
CA VAL A 137 -4.82 -3.12 -12.91
C VAL A 137 -6.05 -3.20 -12.02
N THR A 138 -6.03 -2.56 -10.85
CA THR A 138 -7.18 -2.60 -9.93
C THR A 138 -8.38 -1.84 -10.52
N GLU A 139 -8.18 -0.65 -11.08
CA GLU A 139 -9.27 0.10 -11.73
C GLU A 139 -9.80 -0.65 -12.97
N ALA A 140 -8.92 -1.18 -13.82
CA ALA A 140 -9.31 -1.97 -14.97
C ALA A 140 -10.04 -3.27 -14.59
N ALA A 141 -9.60 -3.94 -13.51
CA ALA A 141 -10.26 -5.12 -12.99
C ALA A 141 -11.67 -4.81 -12.47
N VAL A 142 -11.86 -3.74 -11.71
CA VAL A 142 -13.19 -3.31 -11.27
C VAL A 142 -14.08 -3.06 -12.48
N ALA A 143 -13.63 -2.26 -13.45
CA ALA A 143 -14.40 -1.96 -14.65
C ALA A 143 -14.79 -3.23 -15.44
N ALA A 144 -13.82 -4.12 -15.68
CA ALA A 144 -14.06 -5.36 -16.40
C ALA A 144 -14.98 -6.31 -15.61
N THR A 145 -14.82 -6.45 -14.29
CA THR A 145 -15.71 -7.28 -13.46
C THR A 145 -17.14 -6.76 -13.47
N LEU A 146 -17.35 -5.45 -13.31
CA LEU A 146 -18.70 -4.88 -13.35
C LEU A 146 -19.37 -5.09 -14.72
N GLN A 147 -18.61 -4.96 -15.80
CA GLN A 147 -19.12 -5.26 -17.15
C GLN A 147 -19.43 -6.74 -17.34
N ALA A 148 -18.58 -7.64 -16.84
CA ALA A 148 -18.80 -9.08 -16.88
C ALA A 148 -20.07 -9.48 -16.15
N LEU A 149 -20.29 -8.95 -14.93
CA LEU A 149 -21.50 -9.19 -14.15
C LEU A 149 -22.76 -8.65 -14.82
N ALA A 150 -22.67 -7.47 -15.44
CA ALA A 150 -23.80 -6.90 -16.19
C ALA A 150 -24.21 -7.78 -17.38
N ARG A 151 -23.24 -8.28 -18.15
CA ARG A 151 -23.48 -9.23 -19.27
C ARG A 151 -24.06 -10.54 -18.77
N PHE A 152 -23.49 -11.10 -17.71
CA PHE A 152 -24.00 -12.33 -17.09
C PHE A 152 -25.45 -12.18 -16.64
N ALA A 153 -25.77 -11.08 -15.95
CA ALA A 153 -27.13 -10.79 -15.49
C ALA A 153 -28.11 -10.54 -16.65
N ALA A 154 -27.63 -10.12 -17.82
CA ALA A 154 -28.44 -9.96 -19.04
C ALA A 154 -28.68 -11.29 -19.78
N GLY A 155 -28.00 -12.38 -19.38
CA GLY A 155 -28.07 -13.67 -20.07
C GLY A 155 -27.20 -13.75 -21.33
N ASP A 156 -26.23 -12.85 -21.48
CA ASP A 156 -25.28 -12.88 -22.58
C ASP A 156 -24.32 -14.07 -22.47
N ALA A 157 -23.81 -14.55 -23.60
CA ALA A 157 -22.74 -15.54 -23.64
C ALA A 157 -21.36 -14.86 -23.64
N PRO A 158 -20.33 -15.46 -22.99
CA PRO A 158 -18.97 -14.96 -23.09
C PRO A 158 -18.43 -15.13 -24.51
N GLN A 159 -17.49 -14.26 -24.90
CA GLN A 159 -16.87 -14.29 -26.21
C GLN A 159 -15.75 -15.34 -26.25
N PRO A 160 -15.56 -16.08 -27.36
CA PRO A 160 -14.40 -16.95 -27.50
C PRO A 160 -13.09 -16.19 -27.27
N LEU A 161 -12.13 -16.83 -26.60
CA LEU A 161 -10.84 -16.22 -26.35
C LEU A 161 -10.11 -15.99 -27.69
N ALA A 162 -9.63 -14.76 -27.89
CA ALA A 162 -8.79 -14.44 -29.04
C ALA A 162 -7.53 -15.33 -29.06
N PRO A 163 -6.98 -15.67 -30.23
CA PRO A 163 -5.72 -16.38 -30.31
C PRO A 163 -4.64 -15.64 -29.51
N ALA A 164 -3.91 -16.37 -28.66
CA ALA A 164 -2.86 -15.80 -27.85
C ALA A 164 -1.70 -15.36 -28.75
N ALA A 165 -1.44 -14.04 -28.87
CA ALA A 165 -0.35 -13.51 -29.69
C ALA A 165 1.02 -14.07 -29.26
N ASP A 166 1.23 -14.23 -27.95
CA ASP A 166 2.48 -14.70 -27.34
C ASP A 166 2.35 -16.12 -26.74
N GLY A 167 1.20 -16.79 -26.87
CA GLY A 167 0.94 -18.11 -26.29
C GLY A 167 0.93 -18.13 -24.74
N TRP A 168 1.18 -19.32 -24.17
CA TRP A 168 1.33 -19.51 -22.72
C TRP A 168 2.71 -19.03 -22.24
N ARG A 169 2.73 -18.10 -21.28
CA ARG A 169 3.97 -17.61 -20.67
C ARG A 169 4.10 -18.08 -19.22
N GLY A 170 5.07 -18.95 -18.97
CA GLY A 170 5.37 -19.44 -17.63
C GLY A 170 5.87 -18.35 -16.67
N VAL A 171 6.19 -18.77 -15.44
CA VAL A 171 6.83 -17.88 -14.44
C VAL A 171 8.12 -17.30 -15.02
N LEU A 172 8.28 -15.98 -14.96
CA LEU A 172 9.51 -15.31 -15.41
C LEU A 172 10.70 -15.74 -14.52
N PRO A 173 11.69 -16.49 -15.07
CA PRO A 173 12.78 -17.07 -14.29
C PRO A 173 13.78 -16.00 -13.84
N GLN A 174 14.52 -16.27 -12.76
CA GLN A 174 15.55 -15.35 -12.26
C GLN A 174 16.65 -15.05 -13.29
N SER A 175 16.98 -15.99 -14.20
CA SER A 175 17.93 -15.75 -15.29
C SER A 175 17.53 -14.61 -16.23
N ARG A 176 16.23 -14.34 -16.38
CA ARG A 176 15.71 -13.19 -17.16
C ARG A 176 15.63 -11.90 -16.35
N ARG A 177 15.66 -11.99 -15.01
CA ARG A 177 15.65 -10.86 -14.08
C ARG A 177 17.04 -10.38 -13.70
N ALA A 178 18.04 -11.25 -13.87
CA ALA A 178 19.43 -10.99 -13.50
C ALA A 178 19.94 -9.70 -14.14
N ILE A 179 20.56 -8.87 -13.31
CA ILE A 179 21.21 -7.63 -13.74
C ILE A 179 22.66 -7.98 -14.12
N ASP A 180 23.06 -7.61 -15.32
CA ASP A 180 24.46 -7.60 -15.73
C ASP A 180 25.00 -6.19 -15.58
N TRP A 181 25.60 -5.90 -14.43
CA TRP A 181 26.13 -4.58 -14.12
C TRP A 181 27.22 -4.10 -15.08
N SER A 182 27.83 -5.00 -15.86
CA SER A 182 28.85 -4.65 -16.84
C SER A 182 28.29 -4.18 -18.18
N SER A 183 26.99 -4.41 -18.44
CA SER A 183 26.36 -4.11 -19.74
C SER A 183 24.99 -3.45 -19.66
N ASP A 184 24.24 -3.64 -18.58
CA ASP A 184 22.93 -3.02 -18.38
C ASP A 184 23.06 -1.53 -18.00
N ASP A 185 22.33 -0.69 -18.73
CA ASP A 185 22.13 0.71 -18.41
C ASP A 185 21.12 0.90 -17.26
N SER A 186 21.06 2.12 -16.72
CA SER A 186 20.16 2.48 -15.61
C SER A 186 18.70 2.16 -15.94
N ALA A 187 18.27 2.38 -17.18
CA ALA A 187 16.90 2.10 -17.60
C ALA A 187 16.57 0.60 -17.56
N THR A 188 17.49 -0.24 -18.04
CA THR A 188 17.38 -1.71 -18.06
C THR A 188 17.38 -2.28 -16.64
N VAL A 189 18.28 -1.80 -15.79
CA VAL A 189 18.32 -2.19 -14.37
C VAL A 189 17.00 -1.84 -13.68
N LEU A 190 16.50 -0.62 -13.87
CA LEU A 190 15.22 -0.19 -13.32
C LEU A 190 14.05 -1.05 -13.83
N ALA A 191 14.02 -1.43 -15.11
CA ALA A 191 12.97 -2.30 -15.67
C ALA A 191 12.99 -3.70 -15.03
N LYS A 192 14.18 -4.32 -14.91
CA LYS A 192 14.36 -5.63 -14.25
C LYS A 192 13.91 -5.61 -12.79
N MET A 193 14.28 -4.55 -12.05
CA MET A 193 13.87 -4.37 -10.67
C MET A 193 12.36 -4.10 -10.56
N ARG A 194 11.80 -3.20 -11.37
CA ARG A 194 10.36 -2.87 -11.38
C ARG A 194 9.48 -4.08 -11.69
N ALA A 195 9.87 -4.93 -12.64
CA ALA A 195 9.15 -6.17 -12.96
C ALA A 195 9.15 -7.18 -11.80
N SER A 196 10.13 -7.07 -10.91
CA SER A 196 10.37 -8.01 -9.81
C SER A 196 9.97 -7.46 -8.44
N ASP A 197 9.58 -6.19 -8.36
CA ASP A 197 9.29 -5.50 -7.10
C ASP A 197 7.88 -5.83 -6.57
N GLY A 198 7.77 -5.88 -5.24
CA GLY A 198 6.75 -6.63 -4.51
C GLY A 198 7.22 -8.06 -4.24
N GLN A 199 7.28 -8.88 -5.29
CA GLN A 199 7.79 -10.26 -5.33
C GLN A 199 8.18 -10.61 -6.78
N PRO A 200 9.19 -11.45 -7.03
CA PRO A 200 10.03 -12.16 -6.07
C PRO A 200 11.30 -11.40 -5.63
N GLY A 201 11.59 -10.23 -6.22
CA GLY A 201 12.87 -9.54 -6.14
C GLY A 201 13.86 -10.05 -7.18
N VAL A 202 14.88 -9.23 -7.48
CA VAL A 202 16.00 -9.62 -8.35
C VAL A 202 17.09 -10.25 -7.49
N VAL A 203 17.47 -11.49 -7.76
CA VAL A 203 18.61 -12.14 -7.07
C VAL A 203 19.91 -11.48 -7.53
N ASP A 204 20.72 -11.04 -6.58
CA ASP A 204 22.01 -10.37 -6.81
C ASP A 204 22.92 -10.58 -5.59
N THR A 205 24.13 -10.02 -5.63
CA THR A 205 25.11 -10.02 -4.55
C THR A 205 25.50 -8.58 -4.23
N LEU A 206 25.36 -8.20 -2.96
CA LEU A 206 25.88 -6.94 -2.42
C LEU A 206 26.92 -7.25 -1.34
N PHE A 207 28.09 -6.61 -1.43
CA PHE A 207 29.21 -6.83 -0.50
C PHE A 207 29.54 -8.32 -0.29
N GLY A 208 29.50 -9.10 -1.37
CA GLY A 208 29.77 -10.55 -1.34
C GLY A 208 28.66 -11.43 -0.75
N ARG A 209 27.51 -10.85 -0.33
CA ARG A 209 26.40 -11.59 0.28
C ARG A 209 25.22 -11.71 -0.69
N PRO A 210 24.71 -12.93 -0.95
CA PRO A 210 23.53 -13.14 -1.77
C PRO A 210 22.30 -12.45 -1.18
N CYS A 211 21.55 -11.74 -2.01
CA CYS A 211 20.37 -11.01 -1.59
C CYS A 211 19.35 -10.90 -2.73
N ARG A 212 18.18 -10.35 -2.41
CA ARG A 212 17.17 -9.94 -3.38
C ARG A 212 16.99 -8.42 -3.32
N LEU A 213 17.02 -7.77 -4.46
CA LEU A 213 16.90 -6.32 -4.60
C LEU A 213 15.45 -5.89 -4.89
N PHE A 214 15.04 -4.77 -4.32
CA PHE A 214 13.71 -4.17 -4.44
C PHE A 214 13.81 -2.63 -4.40
N ASP A 215 12.70 -1.93 -4.68
CA ASP A 215 12.56 -0.49 -4.41
C ASP A 215 13.64 0.34 -5.13
N ALA A 216 13.69 0.19 -6.46
CA ALA A 216 14.69 0.83 -7.30
C ALA A 216 14.28 2.23 -7.73
N HIS A 217 15.19 3.19 -7.62
CA HIS A 217 14.96 4.55 -8.06
C HIS A 217 16.12 5.08 -8.93
N PRO A 218 15.85 5.93 -9.92
CA PRO A 218 16.91 6.52 -10.74
C PRO A 218 17.82 7.41 -9.88
N ALA A 219 19.13 7.38 -10.16
CA ALA A 219 20.05 8.39 -9.66
C ALA A 219 20.18 9.54 -10.67
N SER A 220 20.18 10.77 -10.18
CA SER A 220 20.47 11.96 -10.98
C SER A 220 21.99 12.10 -11.20
N THR A 221 22.36 13.00 -12.10
CA THR A 221 23.77 13.40 -12.26
C THR A 221 24.33 14.03 -10.98
N ASP A 222 23.53 14.81 -10.25
CA ASP A 222 23.94 15.45 -8.99
C ASP A 222 24.19 14.42 -7.87
N ALA A 223 23.40 13.35 -7.81
CA ALA A 223 23.60 12.25 -6.87
C ALA A 223 24.96 11.57 -7.07
N LEU A 224 25.40 11.44 -8.32
CA LEU A 224 26.65 10.81 -8.74
C LEU A 224 27.86 11.75 -8.76
N ALA A 225 27.64 13.07 -8.69
CA ALA A 225 28.70 14.06 -8.83
C ALA A 225 29.80 13.87 -7.77
N GLY A 226 31.04 13.73 -8.23
CA GLY A 226 32.22 13.53 -7.40
C GLY A 226 32.42 12.10 -6.86
N LEU A 227 31.58 11.14 -7.26
CA LEU A 227 31.72 9.73 -6.89
C LEU A 227 32.48 8.97 -8.00
N GLY A 228 33.55 8.27 -7.62
CA GLY A 228 34.26 7.31 -8.46
C GLY A 228 33.57 5.94 -8.48
N GLY A 229 34.22 4.93 -9.06
CA GLY A 229 33.75 3.54 -9.08
C GLY A 229 33.38 3.05 -10.47
N GLU A 230 33.49 1.75 -10.65
CA GLU A 230 33.15 1.02 -11.88
C GLU A 230 31.66 0.58 -11.86
N PRO A 231 31.07 0.21 -13.01
CA PRO A 231 29.74 -0.37 -13.04
C PRO A 231 29.61 -1.57 -12.10
N GLY A 232 28.58 -1.57 -11.26
CA GLY A 232 28.36 -2.56 -10.21
C GLY A 232 28.86 -2.16 -8.82
N ASP A 233 29.69 -1.12 -8.69
CA ASP A 233 30.15 -0.64 -7.38
C ASP A 233 29.03 0.06 -6.61
N VAL A 234 29.00 -0.18 -5.30
CA VAL A 234 28.16 0.59 -4.36
C VAL A 234 28.97 1.78 -3.87
N VAL A 235 28.51 2.99 -4.15
CA VAL A 235 29.35 4.20 -4.05
C VAL A 235 28.86 5.22 -3.03
N ALA A 236 27.62 5.11 -2.56
CA ALA A 236 27.04 6.03 -1.59
C ALA A 236 25.80 5.47 -0.89
N GLN A 237 25.32 6.19 0.11
CA GLN A 237 24.04 5.94 0.78
C GLN A 237 23.19 7.20 0.93
N ARG A 238 21.87 7.01 1.06
CA ARG A 238 20.87 8.07 1.31
C ARG A 238 19.60 7.49 1.91
N GLU A 239 19.11 8.05 3.01
CA GLU A 239 17.77 7.80 3.56
C GLU A 239 17.38 6.30 3.77
N GLY A 240 18.33 5.37 3.84
CA GLY A 240 18.06 3.92 3.92
C GLY A 240 18.44 3.13 2.66
N ALA A 241 18.71 3.82 1.56
CA ALA A 241 19.07 3.27 0.26
C ALA A 241 20.58 3.28 0.00
N LEU A 242 21.02 2.38 -0.87
CA LEU A 242 22.39 2.31 -1.40
C LEU A 242 22.42 2.73 -2.88
N LEU A 243 23.39 3.54 -3.27
CA LEU A 243 23.61 3.93 -4.68
C LEU A 243 24.58 2.95 -5.34
N ARG A 244 24.13 2.27 -6.39
CA ARG A 244 24.95 1.35 -7.18
C ARG A 244 25.12 1.84 -8.61
N ARG A 245 26.36 1.82 -9.11
CA ARG A 245 26.70 2.29 -10.46
C ARG A 245 26.20 1.35 -11.54
N THR A 246 25.75 1.92 -12.65
CA THR A 246 25.52 1.23 -13.93
C THR A 246 26.52 1.71 -14.97
N VAL A 247 26.46 1.18 -16.19
CA VAL A 247 27.36 1.58 -17.29
C VAL A 247 27.23 3.05 -17.70
N ASP A 248 26.07 3.66 -17.47
CA ASP A 248 25.71 5.02 -17.88
C ASP A 248 25.41 5.98 -16.70
N GLY A 249 25.35 5.47 -15.47
CA GLY A 249 24.88 6.25 -14.33
C GLY A 249 24.81 5.43 -13.05
N GLY A 250 23.62 5.34 -12.46
CA GLY A 250 23.40 4.60 -11.22
C GLY A 250 21.94 4.49 -10.82
N VAL A 251 21.68 3.56 -9.90
CA VAL A 251 20.36 3.33 -9.32
C VAL A 251 20.46 3.29 -7.80
N TRP A 252 19.47 3.90 -7.15
CA TRP A 252 19.24 3.74 -5.72
C TRP A 252 18.48 2.44 -5.46
N ILE A 253 18.97 1.64 -4.53
CA ILE A 253 18.33 0.41 -4.05
C ILE A 253 17.83 0.67 -2.64
N GLY A 254 16.52 0.86 -2.49
CA GLY A 254 15.90 1.21 -1.21
C GLY A 254 15.76 0.04 -0.25
N ARG A 255 15.44 -1.16 -0.77
CA ARG A 255 15.14 -2.33 0.06
C ARG A 255 15.86 -3.58 -0.46
N VAL A 256 16.34 -4.40 0.47
CA VAL A 256 16.98 -5.68 0.17
C VAL A 256 16.47 -6.77 1.10
N SER A 257 16.60 -8.00 0.65
CA SER A 257 16.38 -9.18 1.50
C SER A 257 17.58 -10.08 1.39
N VAL A 258 18.42 -10.11 2.42
CA VAL A 258 19.61 -10.98 2.45
C VAL A 258 19.14 -12.42 2.50
N LEU A 259 19.68 -13.27 1.63
CA LEU A 259 19.37 -14.68 1.61
C LEU A 259 20.24 -15.36 2.68
N PRO A 260 19.65 -15.85 3.77
CA PRO A 260 20.42 -16.53 4.81
C PRO A 260 20.92 -17.89 4.30
N GLY A 261 22.00 -18.39 4.91
CA GLY A 261 22.25 -19.84 4.91
C GLY A 261 21.21 -20.56 5.77
N ASP A 262 20.88 -21.80 5.40
CA ASP A 262 19.95 -22.84 5.91
C ASP A 262 18.95 -22.64 7.10
N ALA A 263 18.85 -21.51 7.81
CA ALA A 263 18.08 -21.43 9.07
C ALA A 263 17.17 -20.20 9.28
N ALA A 264 17.19 -19.15 8.45
CA ALA A 264 16.27 -18.01 8.61
C ALA A 264 15.42 -17.77 7.36
N SER A 265 14.24 -17.17 7.49
CA SER A 265 13.50 -16.66 6.34
C SER A 265 13.96 -15.23 6.02
N PRO A 266 14.21 -14.89 4.76
CA PRO A 266 14.75 -13.59 4.39
C PRO A 266 13.71 -12.49 4.64
N ILE A 267 14.07 -11.47 5.44
CA ILE A 267 13.23 -10.29 5.73
C ILE A 267 13.63 -9.17 4.76
N LYS A 268 12.64 -8.42 4.23
CA LYS A 268 12.91 -7.25 3.39
C LYS A 268 13.14 -6.01 4.28
N LEU A 269 14.33 -5.42 4.23
CA LEU A 269 14.77 -4.30 5.07
C LEU A 269 15.31 -3.14 4.23
N PRO A 270 15.45 -1.92 4.79
CA PRO A 270 16.27 -0.87 4.19
C PRO A 270 17.65 -1.39 3.85
N ALA A 271 18.17 -1.03 2.68
CA ALA A 271 19.45 -1.53 2.19
C ALA A 271 20.61 -1.20 3.15
N THR A 272 20.63 0.00 3.69
CA THR A 272 21.64 0.40 4.68
C THR A 272 21.48 -0.31 6.03
N GLN A 273 20.27 -0.74 6.40
CA GLN A 273 20.07 -1.52 7.63
C GLN A 273 20.55 -2.97 7.46
N ALA A 274 20.31 -3.58 6.29
CA ALA A 274 20.74 -4.95 6.01
C ALA A 274 22.28 -5.09 5.89
N PHE A 275 22.95 -4.00 5.51
CA PHE A 275 24.40 -3.88 5.33
C PHE A 275 24.95 -2.73 6.18
N ALA A 276 24.60 -2.67 7.47
CA ALA A 276 24.89 -1.52 8.33
C ALA A 276 26.38 -1.20 8.46
N ALA A 277 27.23 -2.22 8.58
CA ALA A 277 28.67 -2.05 8.70
C ALA A 277 29.27 -1.50 7.40
N GLU A 278 28.87 -2.06 6.26
CA GLU A 278 29.36 -1.65 4.95
C GLU A 278 28.84 -0.24 4.59
N ALA A 279 27.55 0.01 4.82
CA ALA A 279 26.92 1.31 4.58
C ALA A 279 27.58 2.43 5.39
N ALA A 280 27.98 2.17 6.65
CA ALA A 280 28.67 3.15 7.49
C ALA A 280 30.01 3.64 6.92
N THR A 281 30.62 2.91 5.97
CA THR A 281 31.86 3.33 5.31
C THR A 281 31.62 4.13 4.03
N LEU A 282 30.36 4.18 3.54
CA LEU A 282 29.98 4.89 2.33
C LEU A 282 29.65 6.36 2.62
N PRO A 283 29.96 7.28 1.68
CA PRO A 283 29.56 8.67 1.82
C PRO A 283 28.03 8.80 1.81
N GLU A 284 27.52 9.61 2.74
CA GLU A 284 26.12 10.00 2.75
C GLU A 284 25.86 11.12 1.74
N ARG A 285 24.82 10.95 0.91
CA ARG A 285 24.37 11.96 -0.05
C ARG A 285 23.08 12.57 0.46
N PRO A 286 23.12 13.66 1.23
CA PRO A 286 21.90 14.32 1.69
C PRO A 286 21.09 14.82 0.50
N VAL A 287 19.78 14.95 0.71
CA VAL A 287 18.85 15.44 -0.29
C VAL A 287 17.91 16.48 0.33
N PRO A 288 17.84 17.71 -0.20
CA PRO A 288 16.94 18.71 0.36
C PRO A 288 15.47 18.40 -0.01
N LEU A 289 14.52 18.86 0.82
CA LEU A 289 13.09 18.67 0.53
C LEU A 289 12.68 19.35 -0.79
N MET A 290 13.17 20.57 -1.02
CA MET A 290 12.99 21.31 -2.27
C MET A 290 14.18 21.04 -3.20
N ARG A 291 13.92 20.38 -4.33
CA ARG A 291 14.95 19.93 -5.27
C ARG A 291 14.39 19.74 -6.68
N ALA A 292 15.29 19.46 -7.63
CA ALA A 292 14.94 19.11 -8.99
C ALA A 292 14.09 17.83 -9.07
N ALA A 293 13.30 17.70 -10.13
CA ALA A 293 12.28 16.66 -10.22
C ALA A 293 12.84 15.24 -10.32
N ASP A 294 14.03 15.10 -10.91
CA ASP A 294 14.80 13.89 -11.15
C ASP A 294 15.64 13.42 -9.94
N GLU A 295 15.91 14.31 -8.98
CA GLU A 295 16.60 13.95 -7.75
C GLU A 295 15.68 13.14 -6.83
N TRP A 296 15.96 11.84 -6.69
CA TRP A 296 15.18 10.96 -5.83
C TRP A 296 15.43 11.19 -4.33
N GLY A 297 14.38 11.07 -3.55
CA GLY A 297 14.40 11.04 -2.08
C GLY A 297 13.00 10.67 -1.60
N GLU A 298 12.90 10.06 -0.43
CA GLU A 298 11.63 9.56 0.10
C GLU A 298 10.63 10.69 0.40
N LEU A 299 11.13 11.86 0.78
CA LEU A 299 10.32 13.05 1.08
C LEU A 299 10.58 14.13 0.04
N ARG A 300 9.58 14.94 -0.30
CA ARG A 300 9.72 16.11 -1.17
C ARG A 300 8.75 17.22 -0.76
N TYR A 301 9.21 18.46 -0.85
CA TYR A 301 8.38 19.63 -0.62
C TYR A 301 8.31 20.52 -1.85
N THR A 302 7.11 21.01 -2.18
CA THR A 302 6.89 22.00 -3.23
C THR A 302 5.90 23.06 -2.78
N GLU A 303 6.02 24.27 -3.32
CA GLU A 303 5.06 25.35 -3.12
C GLU A 303 4.30 25.62 -4.42
N ARG A 304 3.02 25.95 -4.31
CA ARG A 304 2.11 26.18 -5.43
C ARG A 304 1.18 27.37 -5.13
N GLY A 305 0.90 28.18 -6.15
CA GLY A 305 0.02 29.35 -6.02
C GLY A 305 0.76 30.67 -5.72
N GLU A 306 -0.02 31.74 -5.66
CA GLU A 306 0.44 33.10 -5.37
C GLU A 306 0.80 33.26 -3.88
N ALA A 307 1.48 34.35 -3.51
CA ALA A 307 1.96 34.55 -2.15
C ALA A 307 0.85 34.55 -1.08
N ASP A 308 -0.30 35.16 -1.37
CA ASP A 308 -1.44 35.29 -0.46
C ASP A 308 -2.34 34.04 -0.38
N ALA A 309 -2.16 33.08 -1.29
CA ALA A 309 -2.89 31.82 -1.35
C ALA A 309 -1.95 30.61 -1.55
N ARG A 310 -0.73 30.71 -1.01
CA ARG A 310 0.32 29.72 -1.23
C ARG A 310 0.02 28.41 -0.52
N VAL A 311 0.09 27.32 -1.25
CA VAL A 311 -0.07 25.95 -0.74
C VAL A 311 1.31 25.27 -0.70
N GLY A 312 1.67 24.76 0.47
CA GLY A 312 2.79 23.86 0.65
C GLY A 312 2.34 22.41 0.41
N VAL A 313 3.14 21.62 -0.27
CA VAL A 313 2.88 20.20 -0.52
C VAL A 313 4.09 19.40 -0.04
N LEU A 314 3.97 18.75 1.10
CA LEU A 314 4.94 17.79 1.61
C LEU A 314 4.48 16.38 1.21
N SER A 315 5.20 15.75 0.29
CA SER A 315 4.97 14.37 -0.12
C SER A 315 5.96 13.43 0.53
N PHE A 316 5.51 12.23 0.92
CA PHE A 316 6.36 11.14 1.38
C PHE A 316 5.97 9.81 0.71
N ASP A 317 6.94 9.07 0.19
CA ASP A 317 6.73 7.81 -0.52
C ASP A 317 7.58 6.70 0.10
N PHE A 318 7.10 6.15 1.22
CA PHE A 318 7.76 5.04 1.90
C PHE A 318 7.35 3.71 1.26
N CYS A 319 8.34 2.84 1.01
CA CYS A 319 8.09 1.53 0.40
C CYS A 319 7.01 0.73 1.14
N ASN A 320 5.96 0.31 0.42
CA ASN A 320 4.77 -0.36 0.96
C ASN A 320 3.98 0.43 2.02
N GLY A 321 4.18 1.74 2.15
CA GLY A 321 3.56 2.58 3.17
C GLY A 321 4.01 2.24 4.60
N ALA A 322 5.01 1.38 4.77
CA ALA A 322 5.54 1.01 6.08
C ALA A 322 6.48 2.12 6.57
N MET A 323 6.23 2.63 7.77
CA MET A 323 6.95 3.76 8.35
C MET A 323 7.87 3.27 9.46
N SER A 324 9.15 3.08 9.15
CA SER A 324 10.15 2.76 10.18
C SER A 324 10.34 3.92 11.15
N THR A 325 10.96 3.65 12.31
CA THR A 325 11.33 4.70 13.27
C THR A 325 12.07 5.84 12.59
N ALA A 326 13.12 5.55 11.81
CA ALA A 326 13.91 6.57 11.11
C ALA A 326 13.10 7.38 10.09
N GLN A 327 12.19 6.74 9.36
CA GLN A 327 11.30 7.42 8.40
C GLN A 327 10.29 8.33 9.10
N CYS A 328 9.74 7.91 10.25
CA CYS A 328 8.86 8.75 11.06
C CYS A 328 9.59 9.99 11.56
N LEU A 329 10.81 9.82 12.11
CA LEU A 329 11.61 10.95 12.60
C LEU A 329 11.95 11.92 11.44
N ARG A 330 12.34 11.41 10.26
CA ARG A 330 12.56 12.24 9.07
C ARG A 330 11.31 13.02 8.65
N LEU A 331 10.14 12.38 8.65
CA LEU A 331 8.86 13.06 8.33
C LEU A 331 8.50 14.13 9.34
N ARG A 332 8.72 13.86 10.64
CA ARG A 332 8.52 14.83 11.72
C ARG A 332 9.46 16.02 11.58
N ASP A 333 10.74 15.78 11.27
CA ASP A 333 11.72 16.85 11.07
C ASP A 333 11.40 17.68 9.81
N ALA A 334 10.94 17.03 8.74
CA ALA A 334 10.47 17.71 7.53
C ALA A 334 9.22 18.57 7.78
N LEU A 335 8.28 18.09 8.60
CA LEU A 335 7.11 18.86 9.03
C LEU A 335 7.54 20.12 9.80
N VAL A 336 8.49 19.99 10.73
CA VAL A 336 9.06 21.13 11.47
C VAL A 336 9.70 22.15 10.53
N GLU A 337 10.42 21.68 9.50
CA GLU A 337 11.04 22.56 8.49
C GLU A 337 9.98 23.31 7.67
N VAL A 338 9.00 22.59 7.10
CA VAL A 338 8.02 23.20 6.17
C VAL A 338 7.01 24.09 6.89
N LYS A 339 6.75 23.89 8.19
CA LYS A 339 5.92 24.80 9.01
C LYS A 339 6.51 26.20 9.15
N ARG A 340 7.81 26.39 8.88
CA ARG A 340 8.46 27.72 8.86
C ARG A 340 8.19 28.47 7.55
N ARG A 341 7.58 27.83 6.56
CA ARG A 341 7.30 28.42 5.25
C ARG A 341 6.01 29.22 5.30
N ASP A 342 6.00 30.33 4.57
CA ASP A 342 4.84 31.21 4.44
C ASP A 342 3.80 30.57 3.49
N THR A 343 3.02 29.64 4.03
CA THR A 343 1.95 28.93 3.33
C THR A 343 0.65 29.01 4.13
N GLN A 344 -0.45 29.12 3.40
CA GLN A 344 -1.80 29.24 3.92
C GLN A 344 -2.46 27.88 4.17
N VAL A 345 -2.04 26.87 3.39
CA VAL A 345 -2.48 25.48 3.51
C VAL A 345 -1.27 24.57 3.32
N LEU A 346 -1.16 23.54 4.15
CA LEU A 346 -0.15 22.48 4.03
C LEU A 346 -0.83 21.15 3.67
N LEU A 347 -0.59 20.68 2.45
CA LEU A 347 -0.93 19.34 2.00
C LEU A 347 0.15 18.34 2.42
N ILE A 348 -0.26 17.27 3.09
CA ILE A 348 0.57 16.13 3.49
C ILE A 348 0.14 14.94 2.62
N ALA A 349 0.90 14.71 1.56
CA ALA A 349 0.55 13.74 0.52
C ALA A 349 1.36 12.45 0.68
N GLY A 350 0.67 11.33 0.86
CA GLY A 350 1.35 10.04 0.79
C GLY A 350 1.74 9.65 -0.63
N GLY A 351 2.45 8.53 -0.74
CA GLY A 351 2.92 7.95 -1.99
C GLY A 351 1.79 7.50 -2.92
N ASP A 352 2.12 7.28 -4.18
CA ASP A 352 1.17 6.82 -5.22
C ASP A 352 0.54 5.46 -4.88
N GLY A 353 1.28 4.60 -4.17
CA GLY A 353 0.81 3.27 -3.79
C GLY A 353 0.08 3.22 -2.46
N PHE A 354 0.49 4.06 -1.50
CA PHE A 354 0.00 4.05 -0.13
C PHE A 354 0.10 5.44 0.48
N PHE A 355 -0.90 5.82 1.28
CA PHE A 355 -0.69 6.89 2.23
C PHE A 355 0.23 6.43 3.35
N SER A 356 -0.22 5.46 4.15
CA SER A 356 0.57 4.82 5.19
C SER A 356 -0.12 3.54 5.66
N ASN A 357 0.65 2.51 5.99
CA ASN A 357 0.19 1.28 6.63
C ASN A 357 0.62 1.19 8.10
N GLY A 358 1.15 2.28 8.67
CA GLY A 358 1.63 2.35 10.04
C GLY A 358 3.10 1.92 10.20
N ILE A 359 3.44 1.47 11.41
CA ILE A 359 4.78 1.06 11.82
C ILE A 359 5.40 -0.01 10.88
N ASP A 360 6.72 0.02 10.69
CA ASP A 360 7.41 -0.93 9.81
C ASP A 360 7.66 -2.27 10.51
N LEU A 361 6.70 -3.18 10.33
CA LEU A 361 6.73 -4.52 10.90
C LEU A 361 7.95 -5.35 10.47
N ASN A 362 8.55 -5.08 9.31
CA ASN A 362 9.74 -5.79 8.88
C ASN A 362 10.97 -5.32 9.66
N CYS A 363 11.12 -4.00 9.85
CA CYS A 363 12.19 -3.45 10.67
C CYS A 363 12.07 -3.90 12.13
N ILE A 364 10.83 -3.95 12.66
CA ILE A 364 10.51 -4.48 13.98
C ILE A 364 10.87 -5.96 14.11
N GLU A 365 10.50 -6.80 13.14
CA GLU A 365 10.81 -8.23 13.19
C GLU A 365 12.33 -8.47 13.13
N ALA A 366 13.06 -7.73 12.29
CA ALA A 366 14.50 -7.84 12.23
C ALA A 366 15.20 -7.39 13.53
N ALA A 367 14.60 -6.48 14.30
CA ALA A 367 15.11 -6.09 15.60
C ALA A 367 15.15 -7.25 16.61
N ALA A 368 14.30 -8.27 16.46
CA ALA A 368 14.31 -9.48 17.28
C ALA A 368 15.61 -10.29 17.18
N HIS A 369 16.41 -10.05 16.14
CA HIS A 369 17.63 -10.78 15.83
C HIS A 369 18.89 -9.93 15.98
N ARG A 370 18.79 -8.73 16.58
CA ARG A 370 19.93 -7.86 16.86
C ARG A 370 20.34 -7.95 18.32
N ASP A 371 21.64 -8.05 18.56
CA ASP A 371 22.19 -8.07 19.91
C ASP A 371 21.84 -6.77 20.67
N GLY A 372 21.26 -6.93 21.87
CA GLY A 372 20.88 -5.80 22.72
C GLY A 372 19.61 -5.05 22.29
N ASP A 373 18.83 -5.61 21.36
CA ASP A 373 17.56 -5.04 20.91
C ASP A 373 16.45 -6.09 20.94
N SER A 374 15.21 -5.65 20.77
CA SER A 374 14.07 -6.56 20.66
C SER A 374 13.00 -6.00 19.75
N ALA A 375 12.11 -6.87 19.28
CA ALA A 375 10.96 -6.42 18.52
C ALA A 375 9.98 -5.59 19.37
N ALA A 376 9.93 -5.80 20.69
CA ALA A 376 9.12 -4.96 21.57
C ALA A 376 9.70 -3.53 21.65
N ASP A 377 11.02 -3.41 21.82
CA ASP A 377 11.69 -2.11 21.89
C ASP A 377 11.63 -1.34 20.58
N GLU A 378 11.82 -2.01 19.43
CA GLU A 378 11.63 -1.36 18.14
C GLU A 378 10.17 -0.96 17.90
N SER A 379 9.20 -1.77 18.34
CA SER A 379 7.77 -1.39 18.26
C SER A 379 7.48 -0.15 19.10
N TRP A 380 8.07 -0.06 20.30
CA TRP A 380 7.92 1.08 21.20
C TRP A 380 8.55 2.35 20.63
N ARG A 381 9.76 2.26 20.05
CA ARG A 381 10.40 3.39 19.36
C ARG A 381 9.57 3.84 18.16
N ASN A 382 9.09 2.90 17.36
CA ASN A 382 8.38 3.21 16.12
C ASN A 382 7.01 3.85 16.39
N ILE A 383 6.23 3.37 17.38
CA ILE A 383 4.94 3.98 17.71
C ILE A 383 5.12 5.39 18.28
N ASN A 384 6.17 5.62 19.08
CA ASN A 384 6.47 6.95 19.60
C ASN A 384 6.87 7.91 18.49
N ALA A 385 7.72 7.48 17.56
CA ALA A 385 8.11 8.30 16.41
C ALA A 385 6.91 8.61 15.51
N MET A 386 5.99 7.65 15.31
CA MET A 386 4.76 7.87 14.55
C MET A 386 3.80 8.84 15.26
N ASN A 387 3.70 8.75 16.58
CA ASN A 387 2.97 9.74 17.40
C ASN A 387 3.61 11.12 17.33
N ASP A 388 4.93 11.23 17.23
CA ASP A 388 5.58 12.55 17.07
C ASP A 388 5.21 13.19 15.72
N VAL A 389 5.07 12.40 14.64
CA VAL A 389 4.54 12.89 13.35
C VAL A 389 3.10 13.39 13.53
N ALA A 390 2.23 12.58 14.12
CA ALA A 390 0.82 12.97 14.33
C ALA A 390 0.70 14.24 15.17
N LEU A 391 1.48 14.35 16.25
CA LEU A 391 1.52 15.53 17.11
C LEU A 391 1.94 16.78 16.34
N GLU A 392 2.97 16.69 15.49
CA GLU A 392 3.47 17.81 14.71
C GLU A 392 2.40 18.35 13.74
N ILE A 393 1.57 17.45 13.17
CA ILE A 393 0.45 17.81 12.30
C ILE A 393 -0.68 18.47 13.13
N ILE A 394 -1.12 17.83 14.22
CA ILE A 394 -2.21 18.34 15.09
C ILE A 394 -1.90 19.73 15.63
N THR A 395 -0.63 19.97 16.00
CA THR A 395 -0.18 21.24 16.60
C THR A 395 0.15 22.32 15.56
N THR A 396 -0.05 22.07 14.27
CA THR A 396 0.06 23.09 13.22
C THR A 396 -1.17 24.00 13.26
N THR A 397 -1.22 25.00 14.13
CA THR A 397 -2.43 25.81 14.39
C THR A 397 -2.47 27.15 13.63
N ASP A 398 -1.41 27.50 12.92
CA ASP A 398 -1.24 28.75 12.18
C ASP A 398 -1.75 28.70 10.73
N ARG A 399 -2.06 27.50 10.23
CA ARG A 399 -2.60 27.25 8.89
C ARG A 399 -3.48 26.01 8.88
N LEU A 400 -4.19 25.79 7.77
CA LEU A 400 -4.93 24.54 7.58
C LEU A 400 -4.00 23.43 7.08
N THR A 401 -4.19 22.22 7.58
CA THR A 401 -3.48 21.01 7.15
C THR A 401 -4.45 20.06 6.47
N VAL A 402 -3.98 19.39 5.42
CA VAL A 402 -4.79 18.44 4.65
C VAL A 402 -3.99 17.16 4.42
N SER A 403 -4.48 16.02 4.90
CA SER A 403 -3.92 14.71 4.54
C SER A 403 -4.53 14.24 3.22
N LEU A 404 -3.67 13.97 2.23
CA LEU A 404 -4.07 13.49 0.91
C LEU A 404 -3.70 12.02 0.73
N LEU A 405 -4.72 11.17 0.71
CA LEU A 405 -4.61 9.74 0.43
C LEU A 405 -4.76 9.51 -1.07
N ARG A 406 -3.62 9.27 -1.73
CA ARG A 406 -3.56 8.90 -3.16
C ARG A 406 -3.50 7.39 -3.36
N GLY A 407 -3.07 6.67 -2.33
CA GLY A 407 -3.07 5.22 -2.23
C GLY A 407 -3.63 4.76 -0.89
N ASN A 408 -3.70 3.44 -0.72
CA ASN A 408 -4.37 2.81 0.43
C ASN A 408 -3.74 3.20 1.77
N ALA A 409 -4.54 3.14 2.82
CA ALA A 409 -4.08 3.32 4.20
C ALA A 409 -4.52 2.17 5.10
N GLY A 410 -3.71 1.79 6.07
CA GLY A 410 -4.00 0.69 6.97
C GLY A 410 -3.52 0.95 8.39
N ALA A 411 -4.21 0.35 9.36
CA ALA A 411 -3.87 0.44 10.78
C ALA A 411 -3.60 1.89 11.21
N GLY A 412 -2.48 2.15 11.89
CA GLY A 412 -2.08 3.48 12.33
C GLY A 412 -1.94 4.49 11.20
N GLY A 413 -1.66 4.06 9.97
CA GLY A 413 -1.59 4.97 8.82
C GLY A 413 -2.93 5.59 8.44
N ALA A 414 -4.04 4.88 8.67
CA ALA A 414 -5.38 5.45 8.48
C ALA A 414 -5.73 6.48 9.57
N PHE A 415 -5.22 6.29 10.80
CA PHE A 415 -5.43 7.23 11.91
C PHE A 415 -4.48 8.43 11.84
N LEU A 416 -3.25 8.25 11.37
CA LEU A 416 -2.31 9.34 11.09
C LEU A 416 -2.91 10.36 10.12
N ALA A 417 -3.67 9.91 9.13
CA ALA A 417 -4.36 10.83 8.21
C ALA A 417 -5.34 11.76 8.94
N LEU A 418 -5.97 11.30 10.03
CA LEU A 418 -6.93 12.12 10.78
C LEU A 418 -6.28 13.25 11.57
N ALA A 419 -4.94 13.25 11.69
CA ALA A 419 -4.20 14.29 12.39
C ALA A 419 -4.31 15.65 11.69
N ALA A 420 -4.58 15.66 10.38
CA ALA A 420 -4.84 16.87 9.61
C ALA A 420 -6.28 17.39 9.80
N ASP A 421 -6.50 18.68 9.52
CA ASP A 421 -7.83 19.29 9.62
C ASP A 421 -8.81 18.67 8.62
N GLU A 422 -8.36 18.50 7.36
CA GLU A 422 -9.13 17.81 6.34
C GLU A 422 -8.40 16.55 5.86
N VAL A 423 -9.17 15.50 5.57
CA VAL A 423 -8.70 14.26 4.97
C VAL A 423 -9.37 14.09 3.62
N TRP A 424 -8.55 14.08 2.58
CA TRP A 424 -9.00 13.89 1.21
C TRP A 424 -8.47 12.56 0.68
N ALA A 425 -9.33 11.78 0.07
CA ALA A 425 -8.94 10.50 -0.52
C ALA A 425 -9.39 10.41 -1.97
N GLN A 426 -8.54 9.88 -2.84
CA GLN A 426 -8.98 9.49 -4.19
C GLN A 426 -10.02 8.37 -4.10
N ARG A 427 -11.03 8.38 -4.97
CA ARG A 427 -12.18 7.48 -4.93
C ARG A 427 -11.84 5.99 -4.76
N GLY A 428 -10.78 5.53 -5.42
CA GLY A 428 -10.35 4.13 -5.42
C GLY A 428 -9.56 3.69 -4.20
N VAL A 429 -9.24 4.61 -3.28
CA VAL A 429 -8.51 4.34 -2.05
C VAL A 429 -9.32 3.44 -1.12
N MET A 430 -8.65 2.43 -0.59
CA MET A 430 -9.13 1.58 0.49
C MET A 430 -8.40 1.90 1.80
N MET A 431 -9.18 1.97 2.88
CA MET A 431 -8.71 2.16 4.25
C MET A 431 -9.01 0.91 5.08
N ASN A 432 -8.05 0.49 5.90
CA ASN A 432 -8.28 -0.54 6.93
C ASN A 432 -8.02 0.07 8.31
N PRO A 433 -8.94 0.91 8.84
CA PRO A 433 -8.78 1.65 10.09
C PRO A 433 -9.02 0.75 11.31
N HIS A 434 -8.25 -0.33 11.44
CA HIS A 434 -8.34 -1.28 12.54
C HIS A 434 -7.02 -2.03 12.74
N TYR A 435 -6.84 -2.62 13.93
CA TYR A 435 -5.65 -3.43 14.27
C TYR A 435 -5.97 -4.91 14.51
N ARG A 436 -7.19 -5.34 14.22
CA ARG A 436 -7.67 -6.71 14.46
C ARG A 436 -6.83 -7.81 13.79
N ASN A 437 -6.21 -7.50 12.64
CA ASN A 437 -5.31 -8.42 11.93
C ASN A 437 -3.89 -8.47 12.50
N MET A 438 -3.55 -7.55 13.42
CA MET A 438 -2.21 -7.40 13.98
C MET A 438 -2.25 -7.63 15.49
N GLY A 439 -2.81 -8.76 15.92
CA GLY A 439 -2.88 -9.13 17.34
C GLY A 439 -3.72 -8.20 18.20
N ASN A 440 -4.69 -7.49 17.59
CA ASN A 440 -5.60 -6.58 18.29
C ASN A 440 -4.86 -5.48 19.09
N LEU A 441 -3.84 -4.86 18.48
CA LEU A 441 -3.24 -3.65 19.03
C LEU A 441 -4.33 -2.63 19.38
N TYR A 442 -4.11 -1.87 20.45
CA TYR A 442 -5.04 -0.80 20.82
C TYR A 442 -5.06 0.33 19.79
N GLY A 443 -3.90 0.62 19.20
CA GLY A 443 -3.68 1.80 18.35
C GLY A 443 -3.29 3.03 19.16
N SER A 444 -2.57 3.97 18.54
CA SER A 444 -2.28 5.27 19.14
C SER A 444 -2.56 6.37 18.13
N GLU A 445 -1.55 7.09 17.61
CA GLU A 445 -1.75 8.14 16.62
C GLU A 445 -2.80 9.19 17.05
N TYR A 446 -3.05 9.36 18.36
CA TYR A 446 -4.11 10.20 18.93
C TYR A 446 -5.52 9.82 18.46
N TRP A 447 -5.76 8.56 18.07
CA TRP A 447 -7.05 8.14 17.56
C TRP A 447 -8.17 8.35 18.57
N THR A 448 -7.89 8.26 19.87
CA THR A 448 -8.87 8.48 20.95
C THR A 448 -9.28 9.95 21.09
N TYR A 449 -8.46 10.88 20.59
CA TYR A 449 -8.80 12.30 20.46
C TYR A 449 -9.43 12.60 19.09
N LEU A 450 -8.87 12.05 18.00
CA LEU A 450 -9.24 12.42 16.63
C LEU A 450 -10.51 11.74 16.12
N ALA A 451 -10.66 10.43 16.31
CA ALA A 451 -11.78 9.68 15.73
C ALA A 451 -13.13 10.06 16.35
N PRO A 452 -13.27 10.24 17.68
CA PRO A 452 -14.54 10.66 18.29
C PRO A 452 -15.00 12.05 17.83
N ARG A 453 -14.08 12.97 17.51
CA ARG A 453 -14.45 14.30 16.98
C ARG A 453 -15.09 14.23 15.60
N ARG A 454 -14.72 13.23 14.81
CA ARG A 454 -15.24 13.01 13.45
C ARG A 454 -16.51 12.16 13.44
N LEU A 455 -16.53 11.10 14.24
CA LEU A 455 -17.56 10.04 14.17
C LEU A 455 -18.51 10.01 15.38
N GLY A 456 -18.26 10.82 16.40
CA GLY A 456 -18.79 10.59 17.75
C GLY A 456 -18.14 9.38 18.44
N ALA A 457 -18.33 9.27 19.75
CA ALA A 457 -17.73 8.19 20.55
C ALA A 457 -18.23 6.80 20.14
N ASP A 458 -19.53 6.65 19.83
CA ASP A 458 -20.10 5.39 19.35
C ASP A 458 -19.59 5.02 17.96
N GLY A 459 -19.58 5.97 17.02
CA GLY A 459 -19.07 5.73 15.66
C GLY A 459 -17.60 5.32 15.66
N ALA A 460 -16.77 5.96 16.48
CA ALA A 460 -15.37 5.58 16.66
C ALA A 460 -15.22 4.16 17.24
N ARG A 461 -16.01 3.78 18.25
CA ARG A 461 -16.01 2.42 18.80
C ARG A 461 -16.44 1.38 17.76
N THR A 462 -17.51 1.65 17.03
CA THR A 462 -18.02 0.75 15.97
C THR A 462 -16.97 0.58 14.87
N LEU A 463 -16.30 1.66 14.45
CA LEU A 463 -15.24 1.59 13.44
C LEU A 463 -14.08 0.70 13.91
N MET A 464 -13.60 0.89 15.14
CA MET A 464 -12.51 0.09 15.72
C MET A 464 -12.86 -1.40 15.88
N GLN A 465 -14.15 -1.73 15.93
CA GLN A 465 -14.62 -3.11 15.97
C GLN A 465 -14.72 -3.75 14.57
N ARG A 466 -14.88 -2.94 13.52
CA ARG A 466 -14.99 -3.41 12.14
C ARG A 466 -13.65 -3.98 11.66
N ARG A 467 -13.70 -5.18 11.06
CA ARG A 467 -12.54 -5.89 10.49
C ARG A 467 -12.55 -5.96 8.96
N LEU A 468 -13.39 -5.13 8.33
CA LEU A 468 -13.58 -5.07 6.88
C LEU A 468 -13.06 -3.73 6.34
N PRO A 469 -12.57 -3.70 5.09
CA PRO A 469 -12.08 -2.50 4.47
C PRO A 469 -13.19 -1.43 4.32
N LEU A 470 -12.74 -0.17 4.31
CA LEU A 470 -13.54 1.04 4.18
C LEU A 470 -13.12 1.74 2.87
N SER A 471 -14.03 1.92 1.93
CA SER A 471 -13.74 2.68 0.70
C SER A 471 -13.81 4.19 0.96
N ALA A 472 -13.17 4.99 0.11
CA ALA A 472 -13.26 6.45 0.20
C ALA A 472 -14.70 7.00 0.16
N PRO A 473 -15.61 6.52 -0.72
CA PRO A 473 -17.01 6.95 -0.69
C PRO A 473 -17.73 6.63 0.63
N GLU A 474 -17.50 5.44 1.18
CA GLU A 474 -18.11 5.03 2.46
C GLU A 474 -17.52 5.81 3.63
N ALA A 475 -16.20 6.04 3.63
CA ALA A 475 -15.53 6.87 4.61
C ALA A 475 -16.07 8.30 4.63
N LEU A 476 -16.35 8.88 3.46
CA LEU A 476 -16.97 10.20 3.36
C LEU A 476 -18.39 10.16 3.95
N ARG A 477 -19.18 9.13 3.60
CA ARG A 477 -20.57 8.99 4.07
C ARG A 477 -20.67 8.91 5.60
N ILE A 478 -19.74 8.23 6.26
CA ILE A 478 -19.73 8.11 7.73
C ILE A 478 -19.01 9.27 8.44
N GLY A 479 -18.40 10.21 7.71
CA GLY A 479 -17.65 11.33 8.28
C GLY A 479 -16.20 10.99 8.69
N PHE A 480 -15.66 9.86 8.25
CA PHE A 480 -14.27 9.48 8.53
C PHE A 480 -13.26 10.32 7.73
N ILE A 481 -13.65 10.76 6.53
CA ILE A 481 -12.90 11.70 5.70
C ILE A 481 -13.79 12.86 5.27
N ASP A 482 -13.18 13.97 4.87
CA ASP A 482 -13.88 15.21 4.51
C ASP A 482 -14.17 15.30 3.01
N ARG A 483 -13.38 14.61 2.18
CA ARG A 483 -13.56 14.64 0.73
C ARG A 483 -13.16 13.35 0.04
N CYS A 484 -14.04 12.90 -0.86
CA CYS A 484 -13.74 11.86 -1.83
C CYS A 484 -13.53 12.52 -3.19
N LEU A 485 -12.31 12.40 -3.72
CA LEU A 485 -11.89 13.00 -4.97
C LEU A 485 -12.18 12.03 -6.14
N ASP A 486 -13.20 12.35 -6.93
CA ASP A 486 -13.66 11.54 -8.06
C ASP A 486 -12.94 11.92 -9.36
N MET A 487 -11.69 11.49 -9.49
CA MET A 487 -10.90 11.61 -10.72
C MET A 487 -9.96 10.41 -10.89
N PRO A 488 -9.33 10.26 -12.08
CA PRO A 488 -8.29 9.26 -12.28
C PRO A 488 -7.18 9.40 -11.24
N ALA A 489 -6.69 8.27 -10.72
CA ALA A 489 -5.71 8.26 -9.64
C ALA A 489 -4.39 9.01 -9.95
N GLY A 490 -4.08 9.23 -11.23
CA GLY A 490 -2.91 10.02 -11.65
C GLY A 490 -3.03 11.49 -11.38
N ASP A 491 -4.26 12.00 -11.43
CA ASP A 491 -4.54 13.42 -11.36
C ASP A 491 -4.88 13.85 -9.92
N ALA A 492 -4.88 12.91 -8.98
CA ALA A 492 -5.30 13.13 -7.60
C ALA A 492 -4.48 14.21 -6.89
N LEU A 493 -3.16 14.27 -7.13
CA LEU A 493 -2.31 15.32 -6.53
C LEU A 493 -2.65 16.69 -7.12
N ASP A 494 -2.74 16.80 -8.44
CA ASP A 494 -3.05 18.07 -9.10
C ASP A 494 -4.46 18.55 -8.76
N ALA A 495 -5.43 17.64 -8.66
CA ALA A 495 -6.78 17.94 -8.20
C ALA A 495 -6.76 18.45 -6.76
N ALA A 496 -6.07 17.77 -5.85
CA ALA A 496 -5.93 18.24 -4.47
C ALA A 496 -5.22 19.60 -4.39
N VAL A 497 -4.17 19.85 -5.18
CA VAL A 497 -3.52 21.16 -5.21
C VAL A 497 -4.48 22.25 -5.70
N ARG A 498 -5.31 21.99 -6.71
CA ARG A 498 -6.36 22.94 -7.14
C ARG A 498 -7.34 23.25 -6.01
N GLU A 499 -7.83 22.21 -5.33
CA GLU A 499 -8.76 22.37 -4.21
C GLU A 499 -8.14 23.09 -3.02
N ALA A 500 -6.88 22.79 -2.70
CA ALA A 500 -6.15 23.47 -1.63
C ALA A 500 -5.89 24.93 -1.95
N ARG A 501 -5.73 25.30 -3.23
CA ARG A 501 -5.65 26.70 -3.65
C ARG A 501 -6.97 27.44 -3.48
N LEU A 502 -8.10 26.79 -3.79
CA LEU A 502 -9.42 27.36 -3.53
C LEU A 502 -9.65 27.54 -2.02
N LEU A 503 -9.20 26.57 -1.22
CA LEU A 503 -9.22 26.66 0.24
C LEU A 503 -8.34 27.81 0.74
N ALA A 504 -7.12 27.94 0.22
CA ALA A 504 -6.19 29.00 0.57
C ALA A 504 -6.70 30.41 0.19
N ALA A 505 -7.43 30.53 -0.92
CA ALA A 505 -8.04 31.78 -1.38
C ALA A 505 -9.44 32.04 -0.79
N SER A 506 -9.92 31.20 0.12
CA SER A 506 -11.27 31.35 0.68
C SER A 506 -11.36 32.59 1.59
N TYR A 507 -12.45 33.35 1.45
CA TYR A 507 -12.65 34.60 2.20
C TYR A 507 -12.67 34.39 3.72
N ASN A 508 -13.03 33.18 4.18
CA ASN A 508 -13.14 32.81 5.58
C ASN A 508 -11.95 31.99 6.08
N LEU A 509 -10.85 31.85 5.32
CA LEU A 509 -9.68 31.09 5.76
C LEU A 509 -9.18 31.54 7.13
N ARG A 510 -9.05 32.87 7.34
CA ARG A 510 -8.59 33.44 8.60
C ARG A 510 -9.50 33.06 9.77
N ASP A 511 -10.82 33.10 9.56
CA ASP A 511 -11.80 32.69 10.58
C ASP A 511 -11.69 31.21 10.91
N ARG A 512 -11.43 30.35 9.90
CA ARG A 512 -11.18 28.93 10.11
C ARG A 512 -9.92 28.68 10.94
N VAL A 513 -8.84 29.40 10.66
CA VAL A 513 -7.59 29.30 11.43
C VAL A 513 -7.78 29.80 12.87
N MET A 514 -8.45 30.94 13.06
CA MET A 514 -8.76 31.45 14.41
C MET A 514 -9.64 30.48 15.22
N ARG A 515 -10.64 29.88 14.57
CA ARG A 515 -11.47 28.83 15.20
C ARG A 515 -10.64 27.61 15.57
N LYS A 516 -9.79 27.12 14.67
CA LYS A 516 -8.86 26.01 14.94
C LYS A 516 -7.98 26.29 16.15
N GLN A 517 -7.42 27.50 16.24
CA GLN A 517 -6.59 27.93 17.38
C GLN A 517 -7.38 27.92 18.69
N THR A 518 -8.59 28.48 18.67
CA THR A 518 -9.47 28.57 19.84
C THR A 518 -9.91 27.19 20.31
N GLU A 519 -10.38 26.33 19.40
CA GLU A 519 -10.79 24.96 19.69
C GLU A 519 -9.62 24.15 20.25
N ARG A 520 -8.44 24.22 19.62
CA ARG A 520 -7.25 23.50 20.13
C ARG A 520 -6.84 23.98 21.51
N ALA A 521 -6.87 25.28 21.77
CA ALA A 521 -6.56 25.82 23.10
C ALA A 521 -7.59 25.37 24.16
N ALA A 522 -8.88 25.33 23.82
CA ALA A 522 -9.94 24.85 24.71
C ALA A 522 -9.80 23.35 25.00
N ASP A 523 -9.61 22.55 23.95
CA ASP A 523 -9.40 21.11 24.09
C ASP A 523 -8.14 20.80 24.93
N GLU A 524 -7.04 21.54 24.72
CA GLU A 524 -5.80 21.37 25.50
C GLU A 524 -5.98 21.74 26.99
N ALA A 525 -6.86 22.71 27.29
CA ALA A 525 -7.22 23.07 28.65
C ALA A 525 -8.14 22.05 29.33
N GLU A 526 -8.99 21.36 28.55
CA GLU A 526 -9.87 20.29 29.04
C GLU A 526 -9.11 18.97 29.26
N CYS A 527 -8.36 18.52 28.26
CA CYS A 527 -7.54 17.32 28.29
C CYS A 527 -6.33 17.49 27.35
N PRO A 528 -5.11 17.66 27.89
CA PRO A 528 -3.90 17.80 27.10
C PRO A 528 -3.69 16.64 26.13
N LEU A 529 -3.14 16.92 24.94
CA LEU A 529 -2.77 15.85 23.98
C LEU A 529 -1.80 14.83 24.61
N ALA A 530 -0.95 15.27 25.54
CA ALA A 530 -0.05 14.40 26.29
C ALA A 530 -0.79 13.28 27.05
N ASP A 531 -1.97 13.56 27.60
CA ASP A 531 -2.76 12.59 28.38
C ASP A 531 -3.41 11.54 27.46
N TYR A 532 -3.94 11.97 26.31
CA TYR A 532 -4.42 11.05 25.26
C TYR A 532 -3.30 10.12 24.79
N ARG A 533 -2.11 10.69 24.50
CA ARG A 533 -0.92 9.90 24.12
C ARG A 533 -0.54 8.91 25.22
N GLN A 534 -0.52 9.35 26.47
CA GLN A 534 -0.12 8.49 27.59
C GLN A 534 -1.09 7.31 27.78
N GLU A 535 -2.40 7.54 27.70
CA GLU A 535 -3.40 6.48 27.82
C GLU A 535 -3.29 5.45 26.68
N GLU A 536 -3.17 5.93 25.43
CA GLU A 536 -2.98 5.06 24.27
C GLU A 536 -1.68 4.25 24.38
N LEU A 537 -0.57 4.92 24.71
CA LEU A 537 0.74 4.28 24.85
C LEU A 537 0.80 3.31 26.03
N SER A 538 0.08 3.56 27.13
CA SER A 538 -0.03 2.61 28.24
C SER A 538 -0.64 1.28 27.78
N ARG A 539 -1.64 1.32 26.90
CA ARG A 539 -2.26 0.12 26.31
C ARG A 539 -1.38 -0.53 25.26
N MET A 540 -0.76 0.27 24.39
CA MET A 540 0.22 -0.23 23.41
C MET A 540 1.43 -0.89 24.08
N HIS A 541 1.91 -0.35 25.21
CA HIS A 541 2.97 -0.95 26.01
C HIS A 541 2.57 -2.35 26.49
N ARG A 542 1.32 -2.55 26.93
CA ARG A 542 0.82 -3.90 27.28
C ARG A 542 0.76 -4.81 26.06
N ASN A 543 0.46 -4.30 24.88
CA ASN A 543 0.50 -5.11 23.66
C ASN A 543 1.93 -5.53 23.25
N PHE A 544 2.94 -4.74 23.59
CA PHE A 544 4.34 -4.99 23.21
C PHE A 544 5.16 -5.74 24.28
N TYR A 545 4.86 -5.53 25.55
CA TYR A 545 5.64 -6.08 26.67
C TYR A 545 4.81 -6.94 27.62
N GLY A 546 3.48 -6.98 27.42
CA GLY A 546 2.60 -7.80 28.24
C GLY A 546 2.79 -9.29 28.00
N PHE A 547 2.17 -10.09 28.87
CA PHE A 547 2.22 -11.54 28.79
C PHE A 547 1.54 -12.10 27.52
N ASP A 548 0.52 -11.41 26.98
CA ASP A 548 -0.18 -11.82 25.76
C ASP A 548 0.68 -11.53 24.52
N PRO A 549 1.19 -12.56 23.81
CA PRO A 549 2.08 -12.38 22.67
C PRO A 549 1.34 -12.16 21.34
N SER A 550 0.02 -11.93 21.35
CA SER A 550 -0.83 -11.86 20.15
C SER A 550 -0.28 -10.95 19.05
N PHE A 551 0.27 -9.79 19.41
CA PHE A 551 0.90 -8.88 18.45
C PHE A 551 2.14 -9.50 17.80
N HIS A 552 3.04 -10.08 18.60
CA HIS A 552 4.29 -10.67 18.09
C HIS A 552 4.03 -11.88 17.20
N ILE A 553 3.06 -12.73 17.54
CA ILE A 553 2.65 -13.86 16.70
C ILE A 553 2.07 -13.37 15.37
N ALA A 554 1.15 -12.39 15.41
CA ALA A 554 0.54 -11.84 14.20
C ALA A 554 1.59 -11.16 13.29
N ARG A 555 2.54 -10.43 13.88
CA ARG A 555 3.65 -9.80 13.17
C ARG A 555 4.53 -10.85 12.49
N HIS A 556 4.95 -11.88 13.21
CA HIS A 556 5.76 -12.97 12.65
C HIS A 556 5.07 -13.61 11.44
N HIS A 557 3.79 -13.95 11.57
CA HIS A 557 3.01 -14.53 10.47
C HIS A 557 2.92 -13.59 9.27
N PHE A 558 2.73 -12.29 9.51
CA PHE A 558 2.65 -11.27 8.46
C PHE A 558 3.98 -11.09 7.71
N VAL A 559 5.09 -10.91 8.44
CA VAL A 559 6.42 -10.64 7.85
C VAL A 559 6.93 -11.85 7.07
N HIS A 560 6.73 -13.06 7.61
CA HIS A 560 7.14 -14.30 6.95
C HIS A 560 6.12 -14.84 5.95
N LYS A 561 4.96 -14.17 5.80
CA LYS A 561 3.90 -14.53 4.84
C LYS A 561 3.48 -15.99 4.98
N LEU A 562 3.30 -16.44 6.22
CA LEU A 562 2.93 -17.82 6.50
C LEU A 562 1.57 -18.14 5.85
N PRO A 563 1.41 -19.31 5.21
CA PRO A 563 0.15 -19.71 4.61
C PRO A 563 -1.00 -19.72 5.63
N HIS A 564 -2.20 -19.36 5.18
CA HIS A 564 -3.40 -19.50 5.99
C HIS A 564 -3.84 -20.97 6.04
N ALA A 565 -4.16 -21.45 7.23
CA ALA A 565 -4.70 -22.80 7.44
C ALA A 565 -6.24 -22.85 7.40
N TRP A 566 -6.91 -21.70 7.51
CA TRP A 566 -8.37 -21.57 7.39
C TRP A 566 -8.75 -20.15 6.95
N THR A 567 -9.98 -19.99 6.44
CA THR A 567 -10.56 -18.67 6.18
C THR A 567 -11.15 -18.07 7.46
N PRO A 568 -10.72 -16.86 7.88
CA PRO A 568 -11.31 -16.20 9.04
C PRO A 568 -12.82 -15.97 8.88
N ARG A 569 -13.60 -16.20 9.96
CA ARG A 569 -15.08 -16.10 9.92
C ARG A 569 -15.63 -14.74 9.49
N HIS A 570 -14.94 -13.65 9.83
CA HIS A 570 -15.33 -12.30 9.38
C HIS A 570 -15.25 -12.12 7.84
N LEU A 571 -14.61 -13.05 7.13
CA LEU A 571 -14.54 -13.12 5.67
C LEU A 571 -15.48 -14.21 5.14
N ALA A 572 -15.45 -15.40 5.73
CA ALA A 572 -16.31 -16.52 5.39
C ALA A 572 -17.63 -16.46 6.16
N THR A 573 -18.53 -15.57 5.76
CA THR A 573 -19.86 -15.40 6.37
C THR A 573 -20.71 -16.67 6.27
N HIS A 574 -20.47 -17.52 5.27
CA HIS A 574 -21.09 -18.85 5.14
C HIS A 574 -20.64 -19.86 6.21
N ARG A 575 -19.63 -19.53 7.03
CA ARG A 575 -19.12 -20.34 8.14
C ARG A 575 -19.45 -19.73 9.51
N GLU A 576 -20.27 -18.68 9.54
CA GLU A 576 -20.81 -18.17 10.80
C GLU A 576 -21.78 -19.17 11.41
N VAL A 577 -21.60 -19.45 12.70
CA VAL A 577 -22.55 -20.26 13.45
C VAL A 577 -23.75 -19.36 13.71
N ALA A 578 -24.95 -19.75 13.27
CA ALA A 578 -26.18 -19.05 13.62
C ALA A 578 -26.19 -18.84 15.15
N ALA A 579 -26.38 -17.60 15.60
CA ALA A 579 -26.49 -17.31 17.03
C ALA A 579 -27.63 -18.17 17.59
N GLN A 580 -27.28 -19.11 18.49
CA GLN A 580 -28.25 -19.92 19.22
C GLN A 580 -28.98 -19.09 20.26
#